data_AF-A0A3B9MHB6-F1
#
_entry.id   AF-A0A3B9MHB6-F1
#
_cell.length_a   1.000
_cell.length_b   1.000
_cell.length_c   1.000
_cell.angle_alpha   90.00
_cell.angle_beta   90.00
_cell.angle_gamma   90.00
#
_symmetry.space_group_name_H-M   'P 1'
#
loop_
_entity.id
_entity.type
_entity.pdbx_description
1 polymer ?
#
loop_
_entity_poly.entity_id
_entity_poly.type
_entity_poly.pdbx_seq_one_letter_code
_entity_poly.pdbx_strand_id
1 'polypeptide(L)'
;MSEYESRLNDYEYWPDLKRIGVLKRLHRIIKDHAIQGVTVSVNCADFDEIIRDTVWSRTFGKSYYGFDVRMILKFIAEWADEQNIHDPIHYVFAELKGQGNELDNIFRTCLKNRPIKEWMRLAGMWTKGLMRDVTQLQAADIVAYELNKRTVNEISGGKRFVRQSLENLAAGIYENRLAPLYFGRKELLHLIEVTRDGKPRA
;
A
#
# COMPACT_ATOMS: atom_id res chain seq x y z
N MET A 1 -9.38 10.50 -0.87
CA MET A 1 -10.68 9.83 -1.16
C MET A 1 -11.79 9.97 -0.11
N SER A 2 -11.49 10.11 1.18
CA SER A 2 -12.51 10.20 2.24
C SER A 2 -13.48 11.37 2.08
N GLU A 3 -12.98 12.57 1.77
CA GLU A 3 -13.81 13.76 1.56
C GLU A 3 -14.76 13.61 0.36
N TYR A 4 -14.25 13.04 -0.74
CA TYR A 4 -15.04 12.74 -1.94
C TYR A 4 -16.20 11.79 -1.65
N GLU A 5 -15.96 10.75 -0.85
CA GLU A 5 -17.00 9.81 -0.46
C GLU A 5 -18.03 10.46 0.47
N SER A 6 -17.55 11.18 1.48
CA SER A 6 -18.38 11.82 2.52
C SER A 6 -19.06 13.11 2.06
N ARG A 7 -18.86 13.53 0.79
CA ARG A 7 -19.40 14.77 0.21
C ARG A 7 -18.99 16.03 0.99
N LEU A 8 -17.73 16.10 1.39
CA LEU A 8 -17.20 17.27 2.09
C LEU A 8 -16.57 18.26 1.10
N ASN A 9 -16.46 19.52 1.52
CA ASN A 9 -15.78 20.59 0.77
C ASN A 9 -16.33 20.71 -0.67
N ASP A 10 -15.44 20.70 -1.67
CA ASP A 10 -15.74 20.87 -3.09
C ASP A 10 -16.73 19.82 -3.67
N TYR A 11 -17.02 18.76 -2.92
CA TYR A 11 -17.88 17.65 -3.34
C TYR A 11 -19.31 17.71 -2.78
N GLU A 12 -19.61 18.66 -1.88
CA GLU A 12 -20.91 18.76 -1.18
C GLU A 12 -22.09 18.82 -2.16
N TYR A 13 -21.97 19.68 -3.17
CA TYR A 13 -23.03 19.95 -4.14
C TYR A 13 -22.96 19.09 -5.40
N TRP A 14 -22.10 18.07 -5.44
CA TRP A 14 -21.99 17.24 -6.63
C TRP A 14 -23.19 16.30 -6.77
N PRO A 15 -23.91 16.32 -7.92
CA PRO A 15 -24.93 15.33 -8.19
C PRO A 15 -24.33 13.92 -8.26
N ASP A 16 -25.11 12.91 -7.87
CA ASP A 16 -24.62 11.52 -7.84
C ASP A 16 -24.16 11.01 -9.20
N LEU A 17 -24.83 11.40 -10.29
CA LEU A 17 -24.39 11.07 -11.65
C LEU A 17 -22.99 11.62 -11.97
N LYS A 18 -22.67 12.83 -11.51
CA LYS A 18 -21.34 13.43 -11.69
C LYS A 18 -20.28 12.64 -10.93
N ARG A 19 -20.56 12.28 -9.68
CA ARG A 19 -19.66 11.48 -8.83
C ARG A 19 -19.41 10.11 -9.46
N ILE A 20 -20.47 9.38 -9.80
CA ILE A 20 -20.35 8.07 -10.47
C ILE A 20 -19.52 8.19 -11.75
N GLY A 21 -19.76 9.23 -12.56
CA GLY A 21 -19.00 9.47 -13.79
C GLY A 21 -17.51 9.73 -13.54
N VAL A 22 -17.17 10.51 -12.51
CA VAL A 22 -15.77 10.77 -12.11
C VAL A 22 -15.10 9.48 -11.63
N LEU A 23 -15.75 8.72 -10.74
CA LEU A 23 -15.19 7.49 -10.21
C LEU A 23 -14.94 6.45 -11.31
N LYS A 24 -15.87 6.30 -12.27
CA LYS A 24 -15.69 5.43 -13.44
C LYS A 24 -14.49 5.83 -14.29
N ARG A 25 -14.27 7.13 -14.52
CA ARG A 25 -13.09 7.61 -15.27
C ARG A 25 -11.79 7.31 -14.53
N LEU A 26 -11.76 7.52 -13.21
CA LEU A 26 -10.59 7.21 -12.39
C LEU A 26 -10.30 5.71 -12.39
N HIS A 27 -11.31 4.85 -12.25
CA HIS A 27 -11.15 3.40 -12.38
C HIS A 27 -10.58 2.99 -13.74
N ARG A 28 -11.02 3.63 -14.82
CA ARG A 28 -10.47 3.37 -16.15
C ARG A 28 -8.99 3.73 -16.24
N ILE A 29 -8.60 4.91 -15.75
CA ILE A 29 -7.19 5.34 -15.72
C ILE A 29 -6.34 4.34 -14.91
N ILE A 30 -6.84 3.89 -13.75
CA ILE A 30 -6.19 2.87 -12.93
C ILE A 30 -5.96 1.59 -13.76
N LYS A 31 -7.01 1.08 -14.41
CA LYS A 31 -6.95 -0.13 -15.26
C LYS A 31 -6.02 -0.01 -16.47
N ASP A 32 -5.98 1.16 -17.08
CA ASP A 32 -5.22 1.38 -18.30
C ASP A 32 -3.71 1.54 -18.01
N HIS A 33 -3.34 1.97 -16.80
CA HIS A 33 -1.96 2.35 -16.50
C HIS A 33 -1.26 1.56 -15.39
N ALA A 34 -1.98 0.95 -14.45
CA ALA A 34 -1.31 0.25 -13.36
C ALA A 34 -1.10 -1.23 -13.64
N ILE A 35 0.12 -1.66 -13.33
CA ILE A 35 0.63 -3.00 -13.63
C ILE A 35 0.36 -3.94 -12.46
N GLN A 36 0.49 -3.45 -11.23
CA GLN A 36 0.24 -4.19 -9.99
C GLN A 36 -0.22 -3.21 -8.92
N GLY A 37 -1.19 -3.61 -8.10
CA GLY A 37 -1.60 -2.92 -6.89
C GLY A 37 -1.25 -3.75 -5.66
N VAL A 38 -0.57 -3.11 -4.71
CA VAL A 38 -0.26 -3.69 -3.40
C VAL A 38 -0.82 -2.74 -2.35
N THR A 39 -1.56 -3.29 -1.39
CA THR A 39 -2.00 -2.53 -0.22
C THR A 39 -1.70 -3.33 1.02
N VAL A 40 -1.11 -2.66 2.01
CA VAL A 40 -0.83 -3.27 3.30
C VAL A 40 -1.64 -2.52 4.36
N SER A 41 -2.18 -3.26 5.31
CA SER A 41 -2.80 -2.72 6.52
C SER A 41 -2.42 -3.60 7.69
N VAL A 42 -2.26 -2.99 8.86
CA VAL A 42 -1.86 -3.69 10.07
C VAL A 42 -2.82 -3.39 11.22
N ASN A 43 -3.09 -4.38 12.06
CA ASN A 43 -3.80 -4.17 13.31
C ASN A 43 -2.88 -3.45 14.31
N CYS A 44 -3.22 -2.23 14.72
CA CYS A 44 -2.37 -1.44 15.61
C CYS A 44 -2.13 -2.12 16.97
N ALA A 45 -3.16 -2.75 17.55
CA ALA A 45 -3.04 -3.37 18.87
C ALA A 45 -2.12 -4.61 18.82
N ASP A 46 -2.31 -5.48 17.84
CA ASP A 46 -1.42 -6.63 17.64
C ASP A 46 0.01 -6.19 17.28
N PHE A 47 0.15 -5.14 16.45
CA PHE A 47 1.47 -4.60 16.10
C PHE A 47 2.21 -4.05 17.33
N ASP A 48 1.52 -3.33 18.20
CA ASP A 48 2.15 -2.76 19.39
C ASP A 48 2.66 -3.87 20.32
N GLU A 49 1.82 -4.87 20.55
CA GLU A 49 2.15 -6.02 21.41
C GLU A 49 3.27 -6.90 20.83
N ILE A 50 3.24 -7.17 19.52
CA ILE A 50 4.13 -8.15 18.89
C ILE A 50 5.42 -7.52 18.35
N ILE A 51 5.34 -6.30 17.81
CA ILE A 51 6.44 -5.66 17.09
C ILE A 51 7.00 -4.45 17.85
N ARG A 52 6.18 -3.44 18.13
CA ARG A 52 6.66 -2.11 18.57
C ARG A 52 7.45 -2.18 19.86
N ASP A 53 6.91 -2.88 20.85
CA ASP A 53 7.47 -2.93 22.22
C ASP A 53 8.30 -4.19 22.46
N THR A 54 8.71 -4.86 21.39
CA THR A 54 9.55 -6.06 21.43
C THR A 54 10.88 -5.85 20.70
N VAL A 55 11.72 -6.88 20.71
CA VAL A 55 12.99 -6.91 19.96
C VAL A 55 12.79 -6.75 18.44
N TRP A 56 11.59 -7.07 17.93
CA TRP A 56 11.25 -7.04 16.52
C TRP A 56 11.14 -5.65 15.93
N SER A 57 10.94 -4.63 16.77
CA SER A 57 10.95 -3.22 16.36
C SER A 57 12.26 -2.79 15.67
N ARG A 58 13.38 -3.47 15.94
CA ARG A 58 14.67 -3.22 15.26
C ARG A 58 14.66 -3.68 13.81
N THR A 59 13.90 -4.73 13.51
CA THR A 59 13.81 -5.33 12.17
C THR A 59 12.71 -4.65 11.36
N PHE A 60 11.53 -4.49 11.95
CA PHE A 60 10.32 -4.07 11.24
C PHE A 60 9.99 -2.58 11.42
N GLY A 61 10.70 -1.89 12.31
CA GLY A 61 10.42 -0.50 12.70
C GLY A 61 9.37 -0.40 13.80
N LYS A 62 9.21 0.83 14.33
CA LYS A 62 8.22 1.15 15.39
C LYS A 62 6.97 1.85 14.88
N SER A 63 7.01 2.36 13.66
CA SER A 63 5.91 3.11 13.04
C SER A 63 5.04 2.16 12.22
N TYR A 64 3.71 2.21 12.40
CA TYR A 64 2.78 1.46 11.56
C TYR A 64 2.96 1.81 10.08
N TYR A 65 3.04 3.11 9.77
CA TYR A 65 3.27 3.60 8.43
C TYR A 65 4.61 3.08 7.86
N GLY A 66 5.67 3.14 8.67
CA GLY A 66 6.97 2.64 8.26
C GLY A 66 6.97 1.14 8.01
N PHE A 67 6.23 0.37 8.80
CA PHE A 67 6.03 -1.05 8.59
C PHE A 67 5.31 -1.32 7.27
N ASP A 68 4.17 -0.67 7.04
CA ASP A 68 3.38 -0.83 5.82
C ASP A 68 4.21 -0.50 4.57
N VAL A 69 4.98 0.59 4.60
CA VAL A 69 5.90 0.95 3.50
C VAL A 69 6.91 -0.16 3.24
N ARG A 70 7.58 -0.67 4.28
CA ARG A 70 8.57 -1.76 4.13
C ARG A 70 7.94 -3.02 3.53
N MET A 71 6.73 -3.37 3.95
CA MET A 71 6.00 -4.49 3.39
C MET A 71 5.64 -4.25 1.92
N ILE A 72 5.12 -3.06 1.57
CA ILE A 72 4.84 -2.71 0.17
C ILE A 72 6.09 -2.84 -0.70
N LEU A 73 7.24 -2.32 -0.26
CA LEU A 73 8.51 -2.45 -0.98
C LEU A 73 8.90 -3.92 -1.18
N LYS A 74 8.78 -4.74 -0.13
CA LYS A 74 9.03 -6.19 -0.19
C LYS A 74 8.12 -6.89 -1.21
N PHE A 75 6.81 -6.65 -1.16
CA PHE A 75 5.87 -7.32 -2.08
C PHE A 75 6.05 -6.87 -3.52
N ILE A 76 6.42 -5.61 -3.77
CA ILE A 76 6.79 -5.15 -5.11
C ILE A 76 8.06 -5.85 -5.60
N ALA A 77 9.05 -6.05 -4.73
CA ALA A 77 10.29 -6.77 -5.09
C ALA A 77 10.00 -8.23 -5.44
N GLU A 78 9.23 -8.94 -4.61
CA GLU A 78 8.83 -10.34 -4.87
C GLU A 78 8.03 -10.47 -6.16
N TRP A 79 7.06 -9.57 -6.38
CA TRP A 79 6.30 -9.52 -7.63
C TRP A 79 7.23 -9.27 -8.84
N ALA A 80 8.17 -8.34 -8.74
CA ALA A 80 9.12 -8.06 -9.82
C ALA A 80 10.03 -9.27 -10.12
N ASP A 81 10.44 -10.02 -9.10
CA ASP A 81 11.16 -11.29 -9.26
C ASP A 81 10.31 -12.32 -10.02
N GLU A 82 9.04 -12.50 -9.63
CA GLU A 82 8.11 -13.43 -10.29
C GLU A 82 7.86 -13.06 -11.76
N GLN A 83 7.88 -11.77 -12.08
CA GLN A 83 7.71 -11.27 -13.45
C GLN A 83 9.02 -11.16 -14.24
N ASN A 84 10.17 -11.54 -13.67
CA ASN A 84 11.51 -11.36 -14.28
C ASN A 84 11.80 -9.91 -14.70
N ILE A 85 11.28 -8.94 -13.95
CA ILE A 85 11.54 -7.52 -14.16
C ILE A 85 12.80 -7.17 -13.37
N HIS A 86 13.81 -6.59 -14.01
CA HIS A 86 15.09 -6.24 -13.37
C HIS A 86 15.39 -4.74 -13.38
N ASP A 87 14.53 -3.94 -14.02
CA ASP A 87 14.71 -2.50 -14.13
C ASP A 87 14.58 -1.81 -12.76
N PRO A 88 15.35 -0.73 -12.52
CA PRO A 88 15.19 0.08 -11.32
C PRO A 88 13.78 0.68 -11.22
N ILE A 89 13.22 0.63 -10.01
CA ILE A 89 11.92 1.17 -9.65
C ILE A 89 12.11 2.52 -8.96
N HIS A 90 11.47 3.55 -9.52
CA HIS A 90 11.41 4.88 -8.89
C HIS A 90 10.16 5.00 -8.03
N TYR A 91 10.36 5.17 -6.72
CA TYR A 91 9.26 5.25 -5.77
C TYR A 91 8.83 6.70 -5.56
N VAL A 92 7.56 6.97 -5.88
CA VAL A 92 6.92 8.27 -5.68
C VAL A 92 5.88 8.15 -4.58
N PHE A 93 5.99 8.98 -3.55
CA PHE A 93 5.01 9.04 -2.47
C PHE A 93 4.24 10.36 -2.50
N ALA A 94 2.96 10.29 -2.16
CA ALA A 94 2.16 11.49 -1.95
C ALA A 94 2.74 12.34 -0.81
N GLU A 95 2.58 13.65 -0.93
CA GLU A 95 2.90 14.55 0.17
C GLU A 95 2.08 14.22 1.42
N LEU A 96 2.73 13.65 2.43
CA LEU A 96 2.16 13.42 3.75
C LEU A 96 2.89 14.29 4.75
N LYS A 97 2.18 15.24 5.37
CA LYS A 97 2.73 16.09 6.44
C LYS A 97 3.22 15.20 7.58
N GLY A 98 4.47 15.37 7.99
CA GLY A 98 5.05 14.70 9.16
C GLY A 98 5.56 13.26 8.94
N GLN A 99 5.44 12.69 7.75
CA GLN A 99 5.89 11.30 7.48
C GLN A 99 7.17 11.20 6.64
N GLY A 100 7.65 12.31 6.06
CA GLY A 100 8.85 12.32 5.20
C GLY A 100 10.11 11.80 5.88
N ASN A 101 10.29 12.07 7.18
CA ASN A 101 11.46 11.61 7.93
C ASN A 101 11.51 10.07 8.02
N GLU A 102 10.36 9.39 8.12
CA GLU A 102 10.32 7.93 8.18
C GLU A 102 10.69 7.33 6.82
N LEU A 103 10.17 7.90 5.72
CA LEU A 103 10.55 7.48 4.36
C LEU A 103 12.05 7.71 4.10
N ASP A 104 12.59 8.85 4.51
CA ASP A 104 14.02 9.14 4.39
C ASP A 104 14.85 8.09 5.13
N ASN A 105 14.45 7.72 6.35
CA ASN A 105 15.14 6.71 7.13
C ASN A 105 15.08 5.32 6.46
N ILE A 106 13.92 4.92 5.94
CA ILE A 106 13.74 3.67 5.20
C ILE A 106 14.66 3.63 3.99
N PHE A 107 14.54 4.61 3.09
CA PHE A 107 15.29 4.62 1.84
C PHE A 107 16.79 4.76 2.07
N ARG A 108 17.24 5.60 3.01
CA ARG A 108 18.67 5.69 3.36
C ARG A 108 19.21 4.37 3.91
N THR A 109 18.42 3.62 4.68
CA THR A 109 18.84 2.33 5.21
C THR A 109 18.96 1.29 4.09
N CYS A 110 17.95 1.18 3.23
CA CYS A 110 17.97 0.25 2.10
C CYS A 110 19.10 0.59 1.11
N LEU A 111 19.29 1.87 0.76
CA LEU A 111 20.33 2.30 -0.18
C LEU A 111 21.76 2.03 0.31
N LYS A 112 21.98 1.96 1.63
CA LYS A 112 23.28 1.60 2.23
C LYS A 112 23.55 0.09 2.23
N ASN A 113 22.51 -0.73 2.12
CA ASN A 113 22.62 -2.18 2.08
C ASN A 113 22.47 -2.65 0.62
N ARG A 114 23.60 -2.93 -0.05
CA ARG A 114 23.63 -3.24 -1.48
C ARG A 114 22.70 -4.40 -1.88
N PRO A 115 22.71 -5.57 -1.20
CA PRO A 115 21.75 -6.64 -1.45
C PRO A 115 20.29 -6.16 -1.43
N ILE A 116 19.87 -5.49 -0.35
CA ILE A 116 18.49 -4.99 -0.20
C ILE A 116 18.15 -3.99 -1.30
N LYS A 117 19.07 -3.07 -1.61
CA LYS A 117 18.89 -2.08 -2.69
C LYS A 117 18.63 -2.78 -4.03
N GLU A 118 19.45 -3.78 -4.37
CA GLU A 118 19.39 -4.50 -5.65
C GLU A 118 18.10 -5.31 -5.74
N TRP A 119 17.72 -6.05 -4.70
CA TRP A 119 16.47 -6.81 -4.67
C TRP A 119 15.22 -5.93 -4.71
N MET A 120 15.18 -4.86 -3.91
CA MET A 120 14.10 -3.87 -3.97
C MET A 120 14.17 -2.98 -5.22
N ARG A 121 15.20 -3.14 -6.06
CA ARG A 121 15.41 -2.40 -7.30
C ARG A 121 15.35 -0.89 -7.11
N LEU A 122 15.86 -0.37 -5.99
CA LEU A 122 15.71 1.06 -5.70
C LEU A 122 16.55 1.90 -6.68
N ALA A 123 15.88 2.71 -7.52
CA ALA A 123 16.55 3.64 -8.43
C ALA A 123 17.32 4.74 -7.67
N GLY A 124 16.87 5.09 -6.47
CA GLY A 124 17.49 6.11 -5.64
C GLY A 124 16.65 6.43 -4.41
N MET A 125 16.78 7.67 -3.92
CA MET A 125 15.85 8.20 -2.93
C MET A 125 14.45 8.30 -3.52
N TRP A 126 13.44 8.10 -2.68
CA TRP A 126 12.05 8.37 -3.03
C TRP A 126 11.86 9.85 -3.40
N THR A 127 10.86 10.14 -4.21
CA THR A 127 10.45 11.52 -4.50
C THR A 127 9.04 11.79 -4.04
N LYS A 128 8.83 13.04 -3.64
CA LYS A 128 7.52 13.57 -3.34
C LYS A 128 6.76 13.88 -4.63
N GLY A 129 5.53 13.40 -4.73
CA GLY A 129 4.59 13.77 -5.78
C GLY A 129 3.37 14.49 -5.20
N LEU A 130 2.93 15.55 -5.87
CA LEU A 130 1.63 16.16 -5.60
C LEU A 130 0.55 15.32 -6.28
N MET A 131 -0.48 14.91 -5.53
CA MET A 131 -1.56 14.07 -6.09
C MET A 131 -2.25 14.72 -7.30
N ARG A 132 -2.30 16.05 -7.38
CA ARG A 132 -2.85 16.76 -8.55
C ARG A 132 -1.97 16.66 -9.81
N ASP A 133 -0.67 16.43 -9.63
CA ASP A 133 0.32 16.47 -10.72
C ASP A 133 0.78 15.06 -11.12
N VAL A 134 0.54 14.05 -10.28
CA VAL A 134 0.90 12.65 -10.51
C VAL A 134 -0.35 11.78 -10.45
N THR A 135 -0.96 11.51 -11.61
CA THR A 135 -2.21 10.76 -11.72
C THR A 135 -2.12 9.35 -11.11
N GLN A 136 -0.93 8.73 -11.14
CA GLN A 136 -0.66 7.43 -10.51
C GLN A 136 -0.84 7.46 -8.99
N LEU A 137 -0.61 8.61 -8.33
CA LEU A 137 -0.86 8.75 -6.89
C LEU A 137 -2.35 8.80 -6.57
N GLN A 138 -3.17 9.41 -7.44
CA GLN A 138 -4.63 9.40 -7.28
C GLN A 138 -5.18 7.98 -7.45
N ALA A 139 -4.64 7.25 -8.41
CA ALA A 139 -4.92 5.84 -8.63
C ALA A 139 -4.62 5.00 -7.38
N ALA A 140 -3.42 5.17 -6.80
CA ALA A 140 -3.03 4.49 -5.57
C ALA A 140 -3.94 4.84 -4.37
N ASP A 141 -4.34 6.11 -4.20
CA ASP A 141 -5.24 6.54 -3.11
C ASP A 141 -6.63 5.88 -3.20
N ILE A 142 -7.19 5.74 -4.41
CA ILE A 142 -8.47 5.07 -4.64
C ILE A 142 -8.39 3.59 -4.29
N VAL A 143 -7.35 2.91 -4.77
CA VAL A 143 -7.15 1.49 -4.51
C VAL A 143 -6.95 1.25 -3.02
N ALA A 144 -6.09 2.03 -2.36
CA ALA A 144 -5.87 1.96 -0.92
C ALA A 144 -7.17 2.18 -0.12
N TYR A 145 -7.98 3.16 -0.51
CA TYR A 145 -9.24 3.46 0.15
C TYR A 145 -10.25 2.31 0.07
N GLU A 146 -10.48 1.77 -1.14
CA GLU A 146 -11.46 0.70 -1.33
C GLU A 146 -11.02 -0.60 -0.66
N LEU A 147 -9.73 -0.92 -0.72
CA LEU A 147 -9.19 -2.12 -0.08
C LEU A 147 -9.18 -1.99 1.45
N ASN A 148 -8.82 -0.85 2.01
CA ASN A 148 -8.89 -0.64 3.47
C ASN A 148 -10.34 -0.83 3.98
N LYS A 149 -11.33 -0.24 3.31
CA LYS A 149 -12.74 -0.45 3.68
C LYS A 149 -13.15 -1.91 3.61
N ARG A 150 -12.68 -2.65 2.60
CA ARG A 150 -12.96 -4.08 2.47
C ARG A 150 -12.35 -4.85 3.63
N THR A 151 -11.07 -4.63 3.92
CA THR A 151 -10.34 -5.23 5.03
C THR A 151 -11.03 -4.98 6.37
N VAL A 152 -11.39 -3.73 6.67
CA VAL A 152 -12.14 -3.38 7.90
C VAL A 152 -13.47 -4.13 7.99
N ASN A 153 -14.21 -4.26 6.89
CA ASN A 153 -15.47 -4.99 6.87
C ASN A 153 -15.28 -6.50 7.11
N GLU A 154 -14.27 -7.13 6.50
CA GLU A 154 -13.97 -8.54 6.70
C GLU A 154 -13.56 -8.85 8.15
N ILE A 155 -12.64 -8.05 8.71
CA ILE A 155 -12.12 -8.25 10.07
C ILE A 155 -13.20 -8.01 11.13
N SER A 156 -14.09 -7.05 10.90
CA SER A 156 -15.18 -6.74 11.83
C SER A 156 -16.31 -7.78 11.81
N GLY A 157 -16.16 -8.89 11.07
CA GLY A 157 -17.22 -9.87 10.85
C GLY A 157 -18.41 -9.30 10.07
N GLY A 158 -18.17 -8.25 9.29
CA GLY A 158 -19.18 -7.50 8.57
C GLY A 158 -19.81 -8.34 7.46
N LYS A 159 -21.13 -8.40 7.43
CA LYS A 159 -21.92 -9.04 6.36
C LYS A 159 -22.10 -8.15 5.12
N ARG A 160 -21.42 -7.00 5.03
CA ARG A 160 -21.62 -6.11 3.88
C ARG A 160 -21.06 -6.75 2.62
N PHE A 161 -21.89 -6.73 1.57
CA PHE A 161 -21.47 -7.13 0.22
C PHE A 161 -20.25 -6.33 -0.24
N VAL A 162 -19.47 -6.91 -1.16
CA VAL A 162 -18.37 -6.19 -1.80
C VAL A 162 -18.93 -4.92 -2.43
N ARG A 163 -18.24 -3.80 -2.23
CA ARG A 163 -18.70 -2.52 -2.78
C ARG A 163 -18.59 -2.59 -4.30
N GLN A 164 -19.61 -2.11 -5.00
CA GLN A 164 -19.60 -2.06 -6.46
C GLN A 164 -18.40 -1.28 -7.02
N SER A 165 -17.86 -0.31 -6.28
CA SER A 165 -16.63 0.40 -6.65
C SER A 165 -15.40 -0.52 -6.64
N LEU A 166 -15.25 -1.35 -5.60
CA LEU A 166 -14.19 -2.34 -5.52
C LEU A 166 -14.40 -3.48 -6.52
N GLU A 167 -15.63 -3.97 -6.70
CA GLU A 167 -15.94 -4.95 -7.75
C GLU A 167 -15.59 -4.39 -9.12
N ASN A 168 -15.90 -3.13 -9.40
CA ASN A 168 -15.51 -2.50 -10.67
C ASN A 168 -14.00 -2.37 -10.80
N LEU A 169 -13.24 -2.15 -9.73
CA LEU A 169 -11.77 -2.14 -9.79
C LEU A 169 -11.22 -3.54 -10.04
N ALA A 170 -11.71 -4.53 -9.30
CA ALA A 170 -11.29 -5.93 -9.37
C ALA A 170 -11.71 -6.62 -10.67
N ALA A 171 -12.89 -6.28 -11.22
CA ALA A 171 -13.41 -6.86 -12.45
C ALA A 171 -12.51 -6.54 -13.64
N GLY A 172 -11.91 -7.57 -14.23
CA GLY A 172 -11.01 -7.49 -15.39
C GLY A 172 -9.53 -7.69 -15.02
N ILE A 173 -8.66 -6.83 -15.55
CA ILE A 173 -7.20 -6.93 -15.47
C ILE A 173 -6.66 -7.06 -14.03
N TYR A 174 -7.42 -6.60 -13.03
CA TYR A 174 -7.00 -6.55 -11.63
C TYR A 174 -7.33 -7.75 -10.76
N GLU A 175 -8.05 -8.75 -11.27
CA GLU A 175 -8.50 -9.90 -10.47
C GLU A 175 -7.31 -10.68 -9.87
N ASN A 176 -6.15 -10.65 -10.55
CA ASN A 176 -4.88 -11.23 -10.08
C ASN A 176 -3.80 -10.17 -9.77
N ARG A 177 -4.11 -8.88 -9.85
CA ARG A 177 -3.14 -7.78 -9.71
C ARG A 177 -3.38 -6.89 -8.49
N LEU A 178 -4.34 -7.22 -7.64
CA LEU A 178 -4.52 -6.58 -6.33
C LEU A 178 -4.13 -7.57 -5.24
N ALA A 179 -3.08 -7.24 -4.49
CA ALA A 179 -2.68 -7.99 -3.30
C ALA A 179 -3.03 -7.17 -2.05
N PRO A 180 -4.28 -7.25 -1.54
CA PRO A 180 -4.59 -6.72 -0.22
C PRO A 180 -3.99 -7.63 0.85
N LEU A 181 -3.20 -7.03 1.72
CA LEU A 181 -2.49 -7.71 2.77
C LEU A 181 -2.89 -7.11 4.10
N TYR A 182 -3.40 -7.96 4.98
CA TYR A 182 -3.73 -7.58 6.34
C TYR A 182 -2.84 -8.32 7.32
N PHE A 183 -2.17 -7.57 8.18
CA PHE A 183 -1.33 -8.09 9.24
C PHE A 183 -2.07 -8.00 10.58
N GLY A 184 -2.81 -9.04 10.91
CA GLY A 184 -3.29 -9.29 12.26
C GLY A 184 -2.29 -10.12 13.05
N ARG A 185 -2.68 -10.52 14.26
CA ARG A 185 -1.87 -11.36 15.16
C ARG A 185 -1.21 -12.56 14.47
N LYS A 186 -2.00 -13.35 13.74
CA LYS A 186 -1.55 -14.60 13.11
C LYS A 186 -0.49 -14.31 12.06
N GLU A 187 -0.73 -13.33 11.20
CA GLU A 187 0.16 -12.95 10.11
C GLU A 187 1.46 -12.32 10.64
N LEU A 188 1.39 -11.51 11.69
CA LEU A 188 2.56 -10.94 12.36
C LEU A 188 3.44 -12.01 13.02
N LEU A 189 2.84 -12.99 13.69
CA LEU A 189 3.59 -14.11 14.28
C LEU A 189 4.24 -14.99 13.21
N HIS A 190 3.53 -15.26 12.11
CA HIS A 190 4.09 -15.99 10.99
C HIS A 190 5.26 -15.23 10.34
N LEU A 191 5.13 -13.91 10.18
CA LEU A 191 6.21 -13.06 9.66
C LEU A 191 7.47 -13.16 10.53
N ILE A 192 7.31 -13.19 11.85
CA ILE A 192 8.42 -13.38 12.81
C ILE A 192 9.07 -14.75 12.63
N GLU A 193 8.28 -15.81 12.54
CA GLU A 193 8.76 -17.18 12.36
C GLU A 193 9.63 -17.32 11.11
N VAL A 194 9.12 -16.87 9.97
CA VAL A 194 9.85 -16.91 8.69
C VAL A 194 11.13 -16.06 8.74
N THR A 195 11.12 -14.96 9.49
CA THR A 195 12.30 -14.10 9.67
C THR A 195 13.35 -14.73 10.58
N ARG A 196 12.94 -15.51 11.60
CA ARG A 196 13.85 -16.25 12.51
C ARG A 196 14.61 -17.35 11.80
N ASP A 197 13.98 -18.03 10.85
CA ASP A 197 14.57 -19.17 10.13
C ASP A 197 15.65 -18.77 9.11
N GLY A 198 16.17 -17.54 9.19
CA GLY A 198 17.36 -17.13 8.44
C GLY A 198 17.13 -17.03 6.93
N LYS A 199 15.89 -16.91 6.47
CA LYS A 199 15.58 -16.53 5.09
C LYS A 199 15.10 -15.09 5.02
N PRO A 200 15.95 -14.07 5.26
CA PRO A 200 15.73 -12.85 4.53
C PRO A 200 15.98 -13.22 3.06
N ARG A 201 14.92 -13.33 2.26
CA ARG A 201 15.08 -13.12 0.82
C ARG A 201 15.48 -11.65 0.71
N ALA A 202 16.79 -11.46 0.69
CA ALA A 202 17.45 -10.19 0.56
C ALA A 202 17.39 -9.72 -0.87
#